data_AF-A0A1J5RCL8-F1
#
_entry.id   AF-A0A1J5RCL8-F1
#
_cell.length_a   1.000
_cell.length_b   1.000
_cell.length_c   1.000
_cell.angle_alpha   90.00
_cell.angle_beta   90.00
_cell.angle_gamma   90.00
#
_symmetry.space_group_name_H-M   'P 1'
#
loop_
_entity.id
_entity.type
_entity.pdbx_description
1 polymer ?
#
loop_
_entity_poly.entity_id
_entity_poly.type
_entity_poly.pdbx_seq_one_letter_code
_entity_poly.pdbx_strand_id
1 'polypeptide(L)' 'MLDVGCGSGRDLARLRALGYDACGVEPVDALRVEALRRYPELEGRIAAA' A
#
# COMPACT_ATOMS: atom_id res chain seq x y z
N MET A 1 1.19 4.90 10.58
CA MET A 1 -0.11 4.21 10.48
C MET A 1 0.09 2.93 9.69
N LEU A 2 -0.54 1.83 10.09
CA LEU A 2 -0.43 0.54 9.42
C LEU A 2 -1.78 0.18 8.80
N ASP A 3 -1.79 -0.04 7.48
CA ASP A 3 -2.95 -0.51 6.71
C ASP A 3 -2.85 -2.03 6.50
N VAL A 4 -3.68 -2.80 7.20
CA VAL A 4 -3.65 -4.27 7.19
C VAL A 4 -4.63 -4.81 6.16
N GLY A 5 -4.13 -5.59 5.20
CA GLY A 5 -4.92 -5.99 4.03
C GLY A 5 -5.11 -4.79 3.09
N CYS A 6 -4.02 -4.06 2.81
CA CYS A 6 -4.09 -2.81 2.05
C CYS A 6 -4.53 -2.99 0.58
N GLY A 7 -4.69 -4.24 0.12
CA GLY A 7 -5.26 -4.58 -1.16
C GLY A 7 -4.54 -3.91 -2.32
N SER A 8 -5.29 -3.22 -3.18
CA SER A 8 -4.73 -2.48 -4.31
C SER A 8 -4.08 -1.14 -3.91
N GLY A 9 -3.81 -0.89 -2.64
CA GLY A 9 -3.08 0.29 -2.13
C GLY A 9 -3.85 1.61 -2.13
N ARG A 10 -5.15 1.62 -2.43
CA ARG A 10 -5.95 2.86 -2.55
C ARG A 10 -5.92 3.71 -1.29
N ASP A 11 -6.19 3.08 -0.15
CA ASP A 11 -6.34 3.80 1.11
C ASP A 11 -4.97 4.19 1.67
N LEU A 12 -3.98 3.30 1.55
CA LEU A 12 -2.58 3.61 1.81
C LEU A 12 -2.05 4.82 0.98
N ALA A 13 -2.31 4.87 -0.33
CA ALA A 13 -1.92 5.99 -1.19
C ALA A 13 -2.57 7.30 -0.73
N ARG A 14 -3.86 7.26 -0.40
CA ARG A 14 -4.58 8.42 0.14
C ARG A 14 -3.96 8.90 1.46
N LEU A 15 -3.63 8.00 2.37
CA LEU A 15 -2.98 8.35 3.63
C LEU A 15 -1.62 9.01 3.41
N ARG A 16 -0.82 8.49 2.47
CA ARG A 16 0.48 9.10 2.11
C ARG A 16 0.31 10.48 1.49
N ALA A 17 -0.66 10.66 0.59
CA ALA A 17 -0.96 11.94 -0.04
C ALA A 17 -1.42 13.01 0.96
N LEU A 18 -2.03 12.60 2.08
CA LEU A 18 -2.40 13.49 3.19
C LEU A 18 -1.22 13.82 4.12
N GLY A 19 -0.02 13.30 3.86
CA GLY A 19 1.19 13.55 4.65
C GLY A 19 1.39 12.61 5.84
N TYR A 20 0.58 11.56 5.97
CA TYR A 20 0.79 10.57 7.02
C TYR A 20 1.97 9.66 6.69
N ASP A 21 2.73 9.29 7.74
CA ASP A 21 3.67 8.18 7.63
C ASP A 21 2.92 6.84 7.70
N ALA A 22 2.45 6.37 6.53
CA ALA A 22 1.60 5.18 6.41
C ALA A 22 2.28 4.05 5.63
N CYS A 23 2.31 2.84 6.18
CA CYS A 23 2.76 1.62 5.51
C CYS A 23 1.60 0.60 5.43
N GLY A 24 1.71 -0.38 4.54
CA GLY A 24 0.71 -1.44 4.38
C GLY A 24 1.30 -2.83 4.41
N VAL A 25 0.47 -3.80 4.78
CA VAL A 25 0.76 -5.24 4.63
C VAL A 25 -0.38 -5.89 3.85
N GLU A 26 -0.04 -6.74 2.88
CA GLU A 26 -1.01 -7.42 2.03
C GLU A 26 -0.51 -8.82 1.69
N PRO A 27 -1.20 -9.89 2.12
CA PRO A 27 -0.74 -11.26 1.88
C PRO A 27 -0.84 -11.68 0.40
N VAL A 28 -1.73 -11.09 -0.39
CA VAL A 28 -1.95 -11.51 -1.78
C VAL A 28 -1.00 -10.78 -2.74
N ASP A 29 -0.06 -11.52 -3.31
CA ASP A 29 0.96 -11.02 -4.25
C ASP A 29 0.36 -10.23 -5.41
N ALA A 30 -0.72 -10.74 -6.02
CA ALA A 30 -1.38 -10.07 -7.14
C ALA A 30 -1.94 -8.69 -6.74
N LEU A 31 -2.41 -8.53 -5.50
CA LEU A 31 -2.89 -7.24 -5.00
C LEU A 31 -1.74 -6.28 -4.73
N ARG A 32 -0.60 -6.77 -4.22
CA ARG A 32 0.62 -5.95 -4.07
C ARG A 32 1.13 -5.46 -5.43
N VAL A 33 1.19 -6.32 -6.44
CA VAL A 33 1.57 -5.95 -7.81
C VAL A 33 0.62 -4.90 -8.36
N GLU A 34 -0.69 -5.08 -8.20
CA GLU A 34 -1.69 -4.11 -8.64
C GLU A 34 -1.58 -2.77 -7.90
N ALA A 35 -1.27 -2.80 -6.60
CA ALA A 35 -1.03 -1.60 -5.80
C ALA A 35 0.14 -0.79 -6.34
N LEU A 36 1.28 -1.43 -6.61
CA LEU A 36 2.47 -0.78 -7.16
C LEU A 36 2.25 -0.29 -8.60
N ARG A 37 1.44 -1.01 -9.39
CA ARG A 37 1.07 -0.58 -10.75
C ARG A 37 0.21 0.68 -10.74
N ARG A 38 -0.73 0.79 -9.80
CA ARG A 38 -1.64 1.95 -9.69
C ARG A 38 -0.99 3.13 -8.98
N TYR A 39 -0.14 2.85 -7.99
CA TYR A 39 0.45 3.83 -7.09
C TYR A 39 1.96 3.54 -6.93
N PRO A 40 2.79 3.90 -7.93
CA PRO A 40 4.24 3.68 -7.86
C PRO A 40 4.92 4.30 -6.63
N GLU A 41 4.34 5.35 -6.06
CA GLU A 41 4.80 5.99 -4.82
C GLU A 41 4.71 5.08 -3.57
N LEU A 42 4.03 3.94 -3.67
CA LEU A 42 3.95 2.93 -2.61
C LEU A 42 5.11 1.94 -2.63
N GLU A 43 6.06 2.06 -3.57
CA GLU A 43 7.26 1.24 -3.60
C GLU A 43 8.04 1.34 -2.27
N GLY A 44 8.41 0.19 -1.71
CA GLY A 44 9.05 0.09 -0.40
C GLY A 44 8.14 0.44 0.80
N ARG A 45 6.84 0.67 0.58
CA ARG A 45 5.85 0.97 1.65
C ARG A 45 4.82 -0.13 1.88
N ILE A 46 4.82 -1.17 1.05
CA ILE A 46 3.97 -2.36 1.19
C ILE A 46 4.85 -3.59 1.40
N ALA A 47 4.50 -4.42 2.39
CA ALA A 47 5.16 -5.71 2.63
C ALA A 47 4.17 -6.88 2.52
N ALA A 48 4.70 -8.09 2.36
CA ALA A 48 3.92 -9.31 2.58
C ALA A 48 3.63 -9.45 4.09
N ALA A 49 2.40 -9.87 4.42
CA ALA A 49 1.98 -10.18 5.78
C ALA A 49 2.28 -11.63 6.13
#